data_AF-A0A100JU75-F1
#
_entry.id   AF-A0A100JU75-F1
#
_cell.length_a   1.000
_cell.length_b   1.000
_cell.length_c   1.000
_cell.angle_alpha   90.00
_cell.angle_beta   90.00
_cell.angle_gamma   90.00
#
_symmetry.space_group_name_H-M   'P 1'
#
loop_
_entity.id
_entity.type
_entity.pdbx_description
1 polymer ?
#
loop_
_entity_poly.entity_id
_entity_poly.type
_entity_poly.pdbx_seq_one_letter_code
_entity_poly.pdbx_strand_id
1 'polypeptide(L)'
;MTSEAIATVEAYFEAFGTRDMERVLSHFTPEATWTIPGDPALTPWAGSRTGPEEIRQSLTAFFAAVEPLAFELGTMVEADGRVLVPGWYSSRFHPSGQVLES
;
A
#
# COMPACT_ATOMS: atom_id res chain seq x y z
N MET A 1 -12.75 -20.26 -10.69
CA MET A 1 -13.38 -19.26 -9.82
C MET A 1 -12.24 -18.58 -9.07
N THR A 2 -12.09 -17.27 -9.22
CA THR A 2 -11.11 -16.49 -8.44
C THR A 2 -11.54 -16.52 -6.97
N SER A 3 -10.59 -16.66 -6.05
CA SER A 3 -10.89 -16.63 -4.62
C SER A 3 -11.42 -15.25 -4.21
N GLU A 4 -12.33 -15.22 -3.23
CA GLU A 4 -12.87 -14.00 -2.64
C GLU A 4 -11.77 -13.14 -1.99
N ALA A 5 -10.76 -13.77 -1.38
CA ALA A 5 -9.64 -13.07 -0.76
C ALA A 5 -8.76 -12.38 -1.82
N ILE A 6 -8.45 -13.08 -2.92
CA ILE A 6 -7.70 -12.52 -4.06
C ILE A 6 -8.49 -11.36 -4.69
N ALA A 7 -9.78 -11.56 -4.95
CA ALA A 7 -10.63 -10.50 -5.53
C ALA A 7 -10.68 -9.24 -4.65
N THR A 8 -10.70 -9.41 -3.33
CA THR A 8 -10.65 -8.28 -2.37
C THR A 8 -9.34 -7.51 -2.48
N VAL A 9 -8.21 -8.22 -2.60
CA VAL A 9 -6.89 -7.62 -2.73
C VAL A 9 -6.69 -6.94 -4.08
N GLU A 10 -7.21 -7.53 -5.17
CA GLU A 10 -7.24 -6.90 -6.49
C GLU A 10 -8.01 -5.58 -6.46
N ALA A 11 -9.19 -5.55 -5.83
CA ALA A 11 -9.98 -4.33 -5.68
C ALA A 11 -9.26 -3.25 -4.86
N TYR A 12 -8.51 -3.64 -3.82
CA TYR A 12 -7.65 -2.74 -3.06
C TYR A 12 -6.56 -2.12 -3.95
N PHE A 13 -5.86 -2.93 -4.75
CA PHE A 13 -4.80 -2.42 -5.63
C PHE A 13 -5.33 -1.55 -6.77
N GLU A 14 -6.53 -1.83 -7.29
CA GLU A 14 -7.20 -0.97 -8.25
C GLU A 14 -7.45 0.42 -7.65
N ALA A 15 -8.01 0.49 -6.44
CA ALA A 15 -8.24 1.73 -5.72
C ALA A 15 -6.93 2.46 -5.38
N PHE A 16 -5.91 1.73 -4.97
CA PHE A 16 -4.59 2.27 -4.67
C PHE A 16 -3.94 2.90 -5.91
N GLY A 17 -4.02 2.22 -7.06
CA GLY A 17 -3.47 2.69 -8.33
C GLY A 17 -4.10 4.00 -8.82
N THR A 18 -5.37 4.24 -8.52
CA THR A 18 -6.07 5.50 -8.83
C THR A 18 -6.00 6.52 -7.70
N ARG A 19 -5.28 6.22 -6.60
CA ARG A 19 -5.23 7.02 -5.36
C ARG A 19 -6.62 7.34 -4.79
N ASP A 20 -7.59 6.45 -4.98
CA ASP A 20 -8.95 6.58 -4.42
C ASP A 20 -8.91 6.20 -2.93
N MET A 21 -8.63 7.19 -2.08
CA MET A 21 -8.44 6.97 -0.65
C MET A 21 -9.68 6.38 0.03
N GLU A 22 -10.89 6.80 -0.35
CA GLU A 22 -12.11 6.26 0.27
C GLU A 22 -12.29 4.78 -0.07
N ARG A 23 -12.11 4.42 -1.34
CA ARG A 23 -12.20 3.02 -1.77
C ARG A 23 -11.08 2.18 -1.15
N VAL A 24 -9.85 2.68 -1.10
CA VAL A 24 -8.73 2.02 -0.41
C VAL A 24 -9.08 1.70 1.05
N LEU A 25 -9.57 2.71 1.79
CA LEU A 25 -9.83 2.56 3.22
C LEU A 25 -11.05 1.69 3.52
N SER A 26 -11.98 1.54 2.57
CA SER A 26 -13.14 0.63 2.69
C SER A 26 -12.75 -0.85 2.85
N HIS A 27 -11.51 -1.22 2.49
CA HIS A 27 -10.98 -2.58 2.64
C HIS A 27 -10.38 -2.87 4.03
N PHE A 28 -10.31 -1.89 4.93
CA PHE A 28 -9.69 -2.05 6.26
C PHE A 28 -10.75 -2.05 7.37
N THR A 29 -10.68 -3.02 8.26
CA THR A 29 -11.49 -3.05 9.49
C THR A 29 -10.99 -2.01 10.51
N PRO A 30 -11.80 -1.62 11.51
CA PRO A 30 -11.37 -0.70 12.56
C PRO A 30 -10.11 -1.17 13.32
N GLU A 31 -9.90 -2.48 13.45
CA GLU A 31 -8.77 -3.10 14.13
C GLU A 31 -7.63 -3.51 13.19
N ALA A 32 -7.72 -3.16 11.89
CA ALA A 32 -6.72 -3.56 10.91
C ALA A 32 -5.34 -3.00 11.28
N THR A 33 -4.30 -3.80 11.06
CA THR A 33 -2.91 -3.36 11.26
C THR A 33 -2.22 -3.18 9.92
N TRP A 34 -1.50 -2.08 9.78
CA TRP A 34 -0.73 -1.75 8.58
C TRP A 34 0.70 -1.46 9.00
N THR A 35 1.67 -2.11 8.35
CA THR A 35 3.08 -1.95 8.70
C THR A 35 3.91 -1.76 7.45
N ILE A 36 4.64 -0.63 7.39
CA ILE A 36 5.69 -0.38 6.41
C ILE A 36 7.02 -0.36 7.17
N PRO A 37 7.99 -1.23 6.86
CA PRO A 37 9.30 -1.19 7.52
C PRO A 37 9.99 0.16 7.36
N GLY A 38 10.57 0.69 8.44
CA GLY A 38 11.30 1.96 8.44
C GLY A 38 11.12 2.77 9.72
N ASP A 39 11.93 3.81 9.89
CA ASP A 39 11.82 4.75 11.01
C ASP A 39 10.87 5.90 10.66
N PRO A 40 9.72 6.06 11.35
CA PRO A 40 8.78 7.16 11.10
C PRO A 40 9.37 8.55 11.33
N ALA A 41 10.46 8.69 12.11
CA ALA A 41 11.15 9.97 12.28
C ALA A 41 11.90 10.42 11.01
N LEU A 42 12.30 9.47 10.17
CA LEU A 42 12.97 9.73 8.89
C LEU A 42 11.99 9.66 7.70
N THR A 43 11.01 8.76 7.81
CA THR A 43 10.08 8.39 6.74
C THR A 43 8.66 8.41 7.29
N PRO A 44 7.94 9.55 7.26
CA PRO A 44 6.70 9.74 8.04
C PRO A 44 5.57 8.74 7.75
N TRP A 45 5.57 8.10 6.58
CA TRP A 45 4.60 7.06 6.23
C TRP A 45 4.95 5.67 6.77
N ALA A 46 6.19 5.44 7.22
CA ALA A 46 6.66 4.16 7.75
C ALA A 46 6.19 3.88 9.20
N GLY A 47 6.44 2.66 9.66
CA GLY A 47 6.04 2.15 10.96
C GLY A 47 4.69 1.43 10.94
N SER A 48 4.17 1.13 12.13
CA SER A 48 2.88 0.48 12.33
C SER A 48 1.74 1.49 12.50
N ARG A 49 0.56 1.15 12.00
CA ARG A 49 -0.70 1.91 12.10
C ARG A 49 -1.84 0.95 12.46
N THR A 50 -2.82 1.44 13.19
CA THR A 50 -4.05 0.72 13.55
C THR A 50 -5.28 1.45 13.03
N GLY A 51 -6.09 0.75 12.25
CA GLY A 51 -7.36 1.22 11.74
C GLY A 51 -7.26 2.21 10.57
N PRO A 52 -8.40 2.48 9.90
CA PRO A 52 -8.41 3.24 8.64
C PRO A 52 -7.88 4.67 8.75
N GLU A 53 -8.06 5.34 9.89
CA GLU A 53 -7.64 6.73 10.05
C GLU A 53 -6.12 6.89 10.11
N GLU A 54 -5.44 6.03 10.87
CA GLU A 54 -3.98 6.02 10.93
C GLU A 54 -3.36 5.57 9.59
N ILE A 55 -4.01 4.64 8.88
CA ILE A 55 -3.63 4.22 7.53
C ILE A 55 -3.77 5.38 6.54
N ARG A 56 -4.87 6.16 6.62
CA ARG A 56 -5.08 7.37 5.80
C ARG A 56 -3.91 8.34 5.94
N GLN A 57 -3.49 8.60 7.18
CA GLN A 57 -2.39 9.52 7.46
C GLN A 57 -1.07 9.03 6.86
N SER A 58 -0.78 7.72 6.98
CA SER A 58 0.40 7.09 6.36
C SER A 58 0.37 7.21 4.83
N LEU A 59 -0.73 6.79 4.19
CA LEU A 59 -0.85 6.81 2.73
C LEU A 59 -0.86 8.23 2.16
N THR A 60 -1.46 9.19 2.86
CA THR A 60 -1.43 10.61 2.47
C THR A 60 0.00 11.15 2.47
N ALA A 61 0.77 10.86 3.52
CA ALA A 61 2.18 11.25 3.60
C ALA A 61 3.02 10.58 2.48
N PHE A 62 2.76 9.31 2.18
CA PHE A 62 3.43 8.59 1.09
C PHE A 62 3.11 9.21 -0.27
N PHE A 63 1.83 9.40 -0.61
CA PHE A 63 1.40 9.93 -1.91
C PHE A 63 1.85 11.37 -2.16
N ALA A 64 2.05 12.16 -1.10
CA ALA A 64 2.62 13.51 -1.21
C ALA A 64 4.15 13.49 -1.44
N ALA A 65 4.83 12.42 -1.04
CA ALA A 65 6.28 12.30 -1.16
C ALA A 65 6.75 11.67 -2.47
N VAL A 66 5.91 10.88 -3.15
CA VAL A 66 6.32 10.05 -4.29
C VAL A 66 5.57 10.33 -5.60
N GLU A 67 6.35 10.34 -6.67
CA GLU A 67 5.89 10.13 -8.04
C GLU A 67 6.09 8.64 -8.41
N PRO A 68 5.02 7.90 -8.71
CA PRO A 68 5.13 6.51 -9.14
C PRO A 68 5.64 6.45 -10.58
N LEU A 69 6.69 5.67 -10.83
CA LEU A 69 7.27 5.48 -12.17
C LEU A 69 6.88 4.12 -12.77
N ALA A 70 6.86 3.08 -11.93
CA ALA A 70 6.43 1.75 -12.32
C ALA A 70 5.80 1.02 -11.14
N PHE A 71 4.84 0.16 -11.45
CA PHE A 71 4.14 -0.67 -10.47
C PHE A 71 3.67 -1.95 -11.14
N GLU A 72 4.29 -3.07 -10.79
CA GLU A 72 4.01 -4.38 -11.36
C GLU A 72 3.73 -5.38 -10.23
N LEU A 73 2.59 -6.04 -10.31
CA LEU A 73 2.23 -7.11 -9.39
C LEU A 73 2.61 -8.46 -9.99
N GLY A 74 3.26 -9.30 -9.19
CA GLY A 74 3.51 -10.69 -9.49
C GLY A 74 2.29 -11.55 -9.20
N THR A 75 2.47 -12.87 -9.30
CA THR A 75 1.41 -13.85 -9.01
C THR A 75 1.00 -13.77 -7.54
N MET A 76 -0.27 -13.48 -7.28
CA MET A 76 -0.86 -13.54 -5.95
C MET A 76 -0.97 -14.99 -5.48
N VAL A 77 -0.57 -15.24 -4.24
CA VAL A 77 -0.65 -16.56 -3.60
C VAL A 77 -1.53 -16.45 -2.37
N GLU A 78 -2.53 -17.32 -2.28
CA GLU A 78 -3.40 -17.42 -1.12
C GLU A 78 -3.13 -18.69 -0.31
N ALA A 79 -3.08 -18.54 1.01
CA ALA A 79 -3.08 -19.65 1.97
C ALA A 79 -3.75 -19.20 3.27
N ASP A 80 -4.63 -20.04 3.83
CA ASP A 80 -5.29 -19.81 5.14
C ASP A 80 -5.95 -18.43 5.27
N GLY A 81 -6.63 -17.95 4.22
CA GLY A 81 -7.28 -16.64 4.19
C GLY A 81 -6.31 -15.46 4.15
N ARG A 82 -5.03 -15.69 3.85
CA ARG A 82 -4.01 -14.67 3.68
C ARG A 82 -3.58 -14.63 2.23
N VAL A 83 -3.35 -13.42 1.71
CA VAL A 83 -2.88 -13.20 0.35
C VAL A 83 -1.50 -12.56 0.42
N LEU A 84 -0.53 -13.19 -0.24
CA LEU A 84 0.79 -12.61 -0.49
C LEU A 84 0.83 -12.11 -1.93
N VAL A 85 1.23 -10.85 -2.10
CA VAL A 85 1.38 -10.22 -3.42
C VAL A 85 2.83 -9.75 -3.58
N PRO A 86 3.71 -10.54 -4.21
CA PRO A 86 5.01 -10.05 -4.62
C PRO A 86 4.82 -9.00 -5.72
N GLY A 87 5.73 -8.04 -5.81
CA GLY A 87 5.68 -7.02 -6.85
C GLY A 87 7.04 -6.37 -7.03
N TRP A 88 7.14 -5.58 -8.08
CA TRP A 88 8.26 -4.68 -8.33
C TRP A 88 7.71 -3.28 -8.55
N TYR A 89 8.33 -2.28 -7.93
CA TYR A 89 7.91 -0.89 -8.06
C TYR A 89 9.09 0.06 -8.09
N SER A 90 8.93 1.13 -8.85
CA SER A 90 9.90 2.22 -8.95
C SER A 90 9.21 3.55 -8.63
N SER A 91 9.83 4.33 -7.75
CA SER A 91 9.28 5.63 -7.30
C SER A 91 10.37 6.68 -7.29
N ARG A 92 10.00 7.90 -7.72
CA ARG A 92 10.83 9.10 -7.54
C ARG A 92 10.37 9.85 -6.29
N PHE A 93 11.30 10.12 -5.39
CA PHE A 93 11.03 10.88 -4.17
C PHE A 93 11.21 12.37 -4.44
N HIS A 94 10.15 13.16 -4.26
CA HIS A 94 10.18 14.61 -4.53
C HIS A 94 11.27 15.36 -3.75
N PRO A 95 11.51 15.10 -2.44
CA PRO A 95 12.48 15.87 -1.67
C PRO A 95 13.93 15.73 -2.17
N SER A 96 14.32 14.56 -2.67
CA SER A 96 15.70 14.26 -3.09
C SER A 96 15.87 14.15 -4.60
N GLY A 97 14.79 13.96 -5.36
CA GLY A 97 14.80 13.62 -6.77
C GLY A 97 15.28 12.20 -7.08
N GLN A 98 15.67 11.42 -6.06
CA GLN A 98 16.20 10.07 -6.21
C GLN A 98 15.09 9.10 -6.65
N VAL A 99 15.49 8.14 -7.49
CA VAL A 99 14.67 7.00 -7.87
C VAL A 99 15.09 5.80 -7.04
N LEU A 100 14.11 5.14 -6.44
CA LEU A 100 14.29 3.91 -5.67
C LEU A 100 13.42 2.82 -6.29
N GLU A 101 14.01 1.64 -6.38
CA GLU A 101 13.36 0.41 -6.85
C GLU A 101 13.21 -0.55 -5.67
N SER A 102 12.13 -1.33 -5.64
CA SER A 102 11.80 -2.25 -4.55
C SER A 102 10.98 -3.43 -5.05
#